data_AF-A0A2G9SAK9-F1
#
_entry.id   AF-A0A2G9SAK9-F1
#
_cell.length_a   1.000
_cell.length_b   1.000
_cell.length_c   1.000
_cell.angle_alpha   90.00
_cell.angle_beta   90.00
_cell.angle_gamma   90.00
#
_symmetry.space_group_name_H-M   'P 1'
#
loop_
_entity.id
_entity.type
_entity.pdbx_description
1 polymer ?
#
loop_
_entity_poly.entity_id
_entity_poly.type
_entity_poly.pdbx_seq_one_letter_code
_entity_poly.pdbx_strand_id
1 'polypeptide(L)'
;SWTQDPNLLKELLLKVAVEHKAVSEMRPEEATVLYIQEVQQLDGYGQECFQVKDSHSNDVALCIFFMGIFVGDSQGKSSASYRWNDIGNITHNKSAIVLELNRKEESVLFHTDDIENSKYISRLFATRMKFYKENKICTE
;
A
#
# COMPACT_ATOMS: atom_id res chain seq x y z
N SER A 1 4.32 18.57 11.81
CA SER A 1 5.00 19.33 12.87
C SER A 1 4.43 18.88 14.21
N TRP A 2 5.25 18.47 15.18
CA TRP A 2 4.77 18.17 16.53
C TRP A 2 4.15 19.42 17.14
N THR A 3 3.03 19.27 17.85
CA THR A 3 2.28 20.41 18.37
C THR A 3 3.06 21.07 19.50
N GLN A 4 3.50 22.33 19.31
CA GLN A 4 4.13 23.11 20.38
C GLN A 4 3.12 23.79 21.31
N ASP A 5 1.81 23.61 21.06
CA ASP A 5 0.74 24.11 21.94
C ASP A 5 0.66 23.26 23.22
N PRO A 6 1.01 23.83 24.40
CA PRO A 6 0.97 23.11 25.66
C PRO A 6 -0.43 22.64 26.08
N ASN A 7 -1.49 23.35 25.65
CA ASN A 7 -2.86 22.98 25.99
C ASN A 7 -3.30 21.74 25.21
N LEU A 8 -3.02 21.71 23.91
CA LEU A 8 -3.28 20.55 23.07
C LEU A 8 -2.47 19.32 23.53
N LEU A 9 -1.20 19.51 23.91
CA LEU A 9 -0.39 18.42 24.48
C LEU A 9 -1.02 17.85 25.76
N LYS A 10 -1.47 18.71 26.67
CA LYS A 10 -2.14 18.28 27.91
C LYS A 10 -3.43 17.51 27.62
N GLU A 11 -4.23 17.97 26.66
CA GLU A 11 -5.46 17.30 26.26
C GLU A 11 -5.18 15.89 25.69
N LEU A 12 -4.21 15.78 24.78
CA LEU A 12 -3.83 14.50 24.18
C LEU A 12 -3.28 13.52 25.23
N LEU A 13 -2.44 14.00 26.17
CA LEU A 13 -1.93 13.18 27.27
C LEU A 13 -3.05 12.68 28.18
N LEU A 14 -4.04 13.51 28.49
CA LEU A 14 -5.20 13.09 29.28
C LEU A 14 -6.03 12.03 28.55
N LYS A 15 -6.25 12.17 27.23
CA LYS A 15 -6.92 11.15 26.41
C LYS A 15 -6.17 9.82 26.46
N VAL A 16 -4.86 9.83 26.24
CA VAL A 16 -4.04 8.60 26.33
C VAL A 16 -4.10 7.97 27.72
N ALA A 17 -4.05 8.77 28.79
CA ALA A 17 -4.12 8.26 30.16
C ALA A 17 -5.46 7.58 30.48
N VAL A 18 -6.57 8.13 29.96
CA VAL A 18 -7.92 7.55 30.11
C VAL A 18 -8.00 6.21 29.37
N GLU A 19 -7.59 6.17 28.10
CA GLU A 19 -7.60 4.93 27.32
C GLU A 19 -6.69 3.86 27.93
N HIS A 20 -5.46 4.23 28.35
CA HIS A 20 -4.54 3.30 29.02
C HIS A 20 -5.14 2.70 30.29
N LYS A 21 -5.84 3.52 31.10
CA LYS A 21 -6.51 3.02 32.31
C LYS A 21 -7.62 2.01 31.98
N ALA A 22 -8.32 2.18 30.86
CA ALA A 22 -9.35 1.24 30.43
C ALA A 22 -8.78 -0.13 30.01
N VAL A 23 -7.52 -0.19 29.59
CA VAL A 23 -6.84 -1.42 29.15
C VAL A 23 -5.68 -1.85 30.05
N SER A 24 -5.55 -1.29 31.26
CA SER A 24 -4.36 -1.48 32.11
C SER A 24 -4.15 -2.90 32.62
N GLU A 25 -5.19 -3.74 32.57
CA GLU A 25 -5.14 -5.16 32.97
C GLU A 25 -4.86 -6.09 31.77
N MET A 26 -4.81 -5.55 30.56
CA MET A 26 -4.57 -6.31 29.33
C MET A 26 -3.12 -6.80 29.28
N ARG A 27 -2.94 -8.05 28.83
CA ARG A 27 -1.59 -8.58 28.67
C ARG A 27 -0.88 -7.92 27.47
N PRO A 28 0.45 -7.76 27.49
CA PRO A 28 1.18 -7.14 26.39
C PRO A 28 0.92 -7.78 25.01
N GLU A 29 0.74 -9.11 24.97
CA GLU A 29 0.40 -9.83 23.74
C GLU A 29 -0.98 -9.46 23.18
N GLU A 30 -1.98 -9.29 24.05
CA GLU A 30 -3.34 -8.89 23.66
C GLU A 30 -3.35 -7.44 23.19
N ALA A 31 -2.64 -6.56 23.90
CA ALA A 31 -2.48 -5.16 23.50
C ALA A 31 -1.80 -5.01 22.15
N THR A 32 -0.80 -5.86 21.86
CA THR A 32 -0.10 -5.88 20.56
C THR A 32 -1.05 -6.31 19.43
N VAL A 33 -1.86 -7.34 19.64
CA VAL A 33 -2.84 -7.79 18.65
C VAL A 33 -3.89 -6.71 18.38
N LEU A 34 -4.44 -6.10 19.45
CA LEU A 34 -5.41 -5.01 19.33
C LEU A 34 -4.82 -3.82 18.56
N TYR A 35 -3.57 -3.43 18.88
CA TYR A 35 -2.87 -2.38 18.15
C TYR A 35 -2.80 -2.69 16.65
N ILE A 36 -2.36 -3.89 16.28
CA ILE A 36 -2.29 -4.32 14.86
C ILE A 36 -3.67 -4.27 14.21
N GLN A 37 -4.72 -4.71 14.92
CA GLN A 37 -6.10 -4.73 14.42
C GLN A 37 -6.68 -3.34 14.16
N GLU A 38 -6.28 -2.35 14.96
CA GLU A 38 -6.68 -0.96 14.77
C GLU A 38 -5.88 -0.31 13.63
N VAL A 39 -4.55 -0.45 13.64
CA VAL A 39 -3.72 0.23 12.62
C VAL A 39 -3.94 -0.33 11.22
N GLN A 40 -4.34 -1.60 11.07
CA GLN A 40 -4.67 -2.16 9.75
C GLN A 40 -5.92 -1.56 9.10
N GLN A 41 -6.77 -0.87 9.88
CA GLN A 41 -7.94 -0.15 9.35
C GLN A 41 -7.59 1.26 8.86
N LEU A 42 -6.38 1.75 9.17
CA LEU A 42 -5.97 3.09 8.76
C LEU A 42 -5.66 3.13 7.26
N ASP A 43 -6.09 4.21 6.62
CA ASP A 43 -5.74 4.49 5.24
C ASP A 43 -4.21 4.54 5.08
N GLY A 44 -3.71 3.87 4.04
CA GLY A 44 -2.27 3.76 3.79
C GLY A 44 -1.58 2.62 4.54
N TYR A 45 -2.25 1.91 5.46
CA TYR A 45 -1.60 0.79 6.16
C TYR A 45 -1.13 -0.29 5.18
N GLY A 46 0.16 -0.61 5.26
CA GLY A 46 0.80 -1.61 4.40
C GLY A 46 0.83 -1.25 2.92
N GLN A 47 0.62 0.04 2.58
CA GLN A 47 0.68 0.53 1.20
C GLN A 47 2.06 1.13 0.91
N GLU A 48 2.54 0.92 -0.30
CA GLU A 48 3.77 1.55 -0.80
C GLU A 48 3.47 2.11 -2.20
N CYS A 49 3.73 3.41 -2.41
CA CYS A 49 3.27 4.13 -3.59
C CYS A 49 4.43 4.83 -4.32
N PHE A 50 4.38 4.80 -5.64
CA PHE A 50 5.37 5.40 -6.53
C PHE A 50 4.70 6.38 -7.48
N GLN A 51 5.30 7.56 -7.66
CA GLN A 51 4.82 8.51 -8.67
C GLN A 51 5.26 8.02 -10.05
N VAL A 52 4.29 7.86 -10.95
CA VAL A 52 4.49 7.37 -12.32
C VAL A 52 3.54 8.10 -13.27
N LYS A 53 3.75 7.93 -14.57
CA LYS A 53 2.82 8.39 -15.61
C LYS A 53 2.03 7.23 -16.20
N ASP A 54 0.72 7.40 -16.36
CA ASP A 54 -0.11 6.43 -17.07
C ASP A 54 0.13 6.45 -18.60
N SER A 55 -0.64 5.68 -19.36
CA SER A 55 -0.58 5.65 -20.83
C SER A 55 -0.99 6.97 -21.50
N HIS A 56 -1.70 7.84 -20.79
CA HIS A 56 -2.11 9.17 -21.25
C HIS A 56 -1.15 10.27 -20.76
N SER A 57 -0.01 9.89 -20.16
CA SER A 57 0.99 10.80 -19.58
C SER A 57 0.51 11.61 -18.36
N ASN A 58 -0.58 11.19 -17.71
CA ASN A 58 -1.05 11.78 -16.46
C ASN A 58 -0.19 11.31 -15.30
N ASP A 59 0.16 12.22 -14.39
CA ASP A 59 0.83 11.87 -13.14
C ASP A 59 -0.14 11.16 -12.19
N VAL A 60 0.22 9.94 -11.79
CA VAL A 60 -0.58 9.07 -10.92
C VAL A 60 0.30 8.41 -9.87
N ALA A 61 -0.31 7.96 -8.77
CA ALA A 61 0.36 7.13 -7.78
C ALA A 61 0.08 5.64 -8.10
N LEU A 62 1.12 4.88 -8.39
CA LEU A 62 1.05 3.43 -8.51
C LEU A 62 1.41 2.80 -7.17
N CYS A 63 0.41 2.22 -6.52
CA CYS A 63 0.51 1.72 -5.16
C CYS A 63 0.38 0.19 -5.12
N ILE A 64 1.15 -0.44 -4.25
CA ILE A 64 1.03 -1.85 -3.91
C ILE A 64 0.48 -2.01 -2.50
N PHE A 65 -0.38 -3.01 -2.31
CA PHE A 65 -0.92 -3.41 -1.01
C PHE A 65 -1.10 -4.92 -0.97
N PHE A 66 -1.52 -5.47 0.17
CA PHE A 66 -1.50 -6.92 0.38
C PHE A 66 -2.35 -7.71 -0.63
N MET A 67 -3.40 -7.12 -1.23
CA MET A 67 -4.26 -7.80 -2.21
C MET A 67 -3.92 -7.54 -3.68
N GLY A 68 -2.99 -6.64 -3.99
CA GLY A 68 -2.70 -6.29 -5.37
C GLY A 68 -2.01 -4.95 -5.54
N ILE A 69 -2.24 -4.38 -6.72
CA ILE A 69 -1.77 -3.06 -7.12
C ILE A 69 -2.99 -2.19 -7.36
N PHE A 70 -2.93 -0.91 -7.02
CA PHE A 70 -3.94 0.05 -7.40
C PHE A 70 -3.29 1.34 -7.89
N VAL A 71 -4.03 2.06 -8.72
CA VAL A 71 -3.69 3.41 -9.18
C VAL A 71 -4.52 4.38 -8.37
N GLY A 72 -3.88 5.33 -7.72
CA GLY A 72 -4.49 6.36 -6.89
C GLY A 72 -4.14 7.77 -7.37
N ASP A 73 -4.96 8.73 -6.96
CA ASP A 73 -4.62 10.16 -7.04
C ASP A 73 -3.93 10.66 -5.76
N SER A 74 -3.59 11.94 -5.71
CA SER A 74 -2.98 12.59 -4.55
C SER A 74 -3.84 12.61 -3.29
N GLN A 75 -5.13 12.25 -3.40
CA GLN A 75 -6.08 12.14 -2.29
C GLN A 75 -6.32 10.69 -1.89
N GLY A 76 -5.56 9.74 -2.44
CA GLY A 76 -5.69 8.31 -2.15
C GLY A 76 -6.91 7.65 -2.80
N LYS A 77 -7.66 8.37 -3.64
CA LYS A 77 -8.83 7.80 -4.33
C LYS A 77 -8.35 6.90 -5.45
N SER A 78 -8.69 5.61 -5.37
CA SER A 78 -8.33 4.65 -6.40
C SER A 78 -9.13 4.88 -7.68
N SER A 79 -8.43 5.02 -8.81
CA SER A 79 -9.01 5.07 -10.16
C SER A 79 -9.07 3.69 -10.82
N ALA A 80 -8.16 2.80 -10.46
CA ALA A 80 -8.13 1.41 -10.92
C ALA A 80 -7.47 0.50 -9.88
N SER A 81 -7.90 -0.76 -9.81
CA SER A 81 -7.30 -1.79 -8.95
C SER A 81 -7.09 -3.10 -9.70
N TYR A 82 -5.93 -3.71 -9.52
CA TYR A 82 -5.51 -4.98 -10.12
C TYR A 82 -5.19 -5.96 -9.00
N ARG A 83 -6.06 -6.95 -8.78
CA ARG A 83 -5.84 -7.99 -7.77
C ARG A 83 -4.76 -8.95 -8.24
N TRP A 84 -4.04 -9.58 -7.31
CA TRP A 84 -3.01 -10.57 -7.67
C TRP A 84 -3.52 -11.69 -8.59
N ASN A 85 -4.77 -12.12 -8.42
CA ASN A 85 -5.39 -13.16 -9.24
C ASN A 85 -5.64 -12.72 -10.70
N ASP A 86 -5.76 -11.41 -10.94
CA ASP A 86 -5.96 -10.86 -12.28
C ASP A 86 -4.63 -10.58 -13.01
N ILE A 87 -3.49 -10.63 -12.30
CA ILE A 87 -2.16 -10.34 -12.83
C ILE A 87 -1.40 -11.65 -13.15
N GLY A 88 -1.05 -11.81 -14.42
CA GLY A 88 -0.21 -12.91 -14.90
C GLY A 88 1.24 -12.67 -14.54
N ASN A 89 1.75 -11.52 -14.96
CA ASN A 89 3.16 -11.19 -14.89
C ASN A 89 3.38 -9.68 -14.69
N ILE A 90 4.53 -9.32 -14.13
CA ILE A 90 4.95 -7.94 -13.89
C ILE A 90 6.39 -7.79 -14.37
N THR A 91 6.61 -6.94 -15.37
CA THR A 91 7.92 -6.75 -15.99
C THR A 91 8.24 -5.27 -16.14
N HIS A 92 9.43 -4.96 -16.64
CA HIS A 92 9.79 -3.61 -17.06
C HIS A 92 10.36 -3.65 -18.49
N ASN A 93 10.21 -2.53 -19.20
CA ASN A 93 10.83 -2.29 -20.49
C ASN A 93 11.33 -0.84 -20.53
N LYS A 94 12.65 -0.64 -20.53
CA LYS A 94 13.26 0.68 -20.34
C LYS A 94 12.68 1.34 -19.08
N SER A 95 12.18 2.57 -19.15
CA SER A 95 11.53 3.27 -18.04
C SER A 95 10.03 2.96 -17.91
N ALA A 96 9.52 1.89 -18.52
CA ALA A 96 8.13 1.47 -18.35
C ALA A 96 8.02 0.23 -17.44
N ILE A 97 7.01 0.21 -16.58
CA ILE A 97 6.50 -0.95 -15.85
C ILE A 97 5.33 -1.51 -16.67
N VAL A 98 5.28 -2.83 -16.83
CA VAL A 98 4.25 -3.53 -17.62
C VAL A 98 3.54 -4.54 -16.72
N LEU A 99 2.22 -4.39 -16.58
CA LEU A 99 1.34 -5.36 -15.91
C LEU A 99 0.61 -6.18 -16.97
N GLU A 100 0.90 -7.47 -17.07
CA GLU A 100 0.21 -8.39 -17.99
C GLU A 100 -0.99 -9.02 -17.26
N LEU A 101 -2.20 -8.78 -17.76
CA LEU A 101 -3.44 -9.25 -17.12
C LEU A 101 -3.90 -10.61 -17.66
N ASN A 102 -4.32 -11.50 -16.77
CA ASN A 102 -4.74 -12.87 -17.10
C ASN A 102 -5.99 -12.94 -17.99
N ARG A 103 -6.95 -12.03 -17.78
CA ARG A 103 -8.32 -12.15 -18.32
C ARG A 103 -8.56 -11.39 -19.63
N LYS A 104 -7.60 -10.59 -20.12
CA LYS A 104 -7.87 -9.62 -21.19
C LYS A 104 -6.88 -9.62 -22.36
N GLU A 105 -5.80 -10.41 -22.32
CA GLU A 105 -4.64 -10.24 -23.25
C GLU A 105 -4.19 -8.77 -23.34
N GLU A 106 -4.45 -7.99 -22.29
CA GLU A 106 -4.21 -6.55 -22.23
C GLU A 106 -3.07 -6.30 -21.24
N SER A 107 -2.13 -5.46 -21.66
CA SER A 107 -1.05 -4.98 -20.81
C SER A 107 -1.32 -3.55 -20.39
N VAL A 108 -1.15 -3.26 -19.10
CA VAL A 108 -1.21 -1.90 -18.57
C VAL A 108 0.21 -1.39 -18.40
N LEU A 109 0.49 -0.19 -18.91
CA LEU A 109 1.82 0.42 -18.88
C LEU A 109 1.84 1.65 -18.00
N PHE A 110 2.90 1.77 -17.21
CA PHE A 110 3.22 2.96 -16.42
C PHE A 110 4.65 3.38 -16.70
N HIS A 111 4.90 4.67 -16.86
CA HIS A 111 6.22 5.22 -17.13
C HIS A 111 6.81 5.84 -15.87
N THR A 112 8.04 5.50 -15.56
CA THR A 112 8.87 6.10 -14.51
C THR A 112 9.82 7.13 -15.13
N ASP A 113 10.44 7.95 -14.29
CA ASP A 113 11.41 8.96 -14.73
C ASP A 113 12.67 8.35 -15.36
N ASP A 114 13.06 7.17 -14.89
CA ASP A 114 14.26 6.47 -15.33
C ASP A 114 14.12 4.94 -15.28
N ILE A 115 15.12 4.24 -15.83
CA ILE A 115 15.16 2.78 -15.94
C ILE A 115 15.45 2.10 -14.58
N GLU A 116 16.13 2.77 -13.66
CA GLU A 116 16.44 2.21 -12.35
C GLU A 116 15.18 2.10 -11.50
N ASN A 117 14.32 3.13 -11.56
CA ASN A 117 13.01 3.16 -10.94
C ASN A 117 12.08 2.08 -11.49
N SER A 118 11.97 1.92 -12.82
CA SER A 118 11.13 0.85 -13.40
C SER A 118 11.62 -0.55 -12.99
N LYS A 119 12.95 -0.77 -12.97
CA LYS A 119 13.57 -2.02 -12.50
C LYS A 119 13.28 -2.29 -11.04
N TYR A 120 13.41 -1.29 -10.19
CA TYR A 120 13.17 -1.41 -8.76
C TYR A 120 11.70 -1.76 -8.48
N ILE A 121 10.77 -0.96 -9.02
CA ILE A 121 9.32 -1.13 -8.78
C ILE A 121 8.84 -2.47 -9.33
N SER A 122 9.22 -2.82 -10.57
CA SER A 122 8.82 -4.11 -11.16
C SER A 122 9.33 -5.31 -10.35
N ARG A 123 10.56 -5.26 -9.82
CA ARG A 123 11.09 -6.30 -8.93
C ARG A 123 10.33 -6.38 -7.62
N LEU A 124 10.09 -5.25 -6.95
CA LEU A 124 9.32 -5.20 -5.71
C LEU A 124 7.94 -5.84 -5.91
N PHE A 125 7.23 -5.44 -6.97
CA PHE A 125 5.89 -5.91 -7.26
C PHE A 125 5.87 -7.39 -7.65
N ALA A 126 6.82 -7.84 -8.47
CA ALA A 126 6.95 -9.25 -8.83
C ALA A 126 7.26 -10.14 -7.61
N THR A 127 8.14 -9.69 -6.70
CA THR A 127 8.45 -10.41 -5.46
C THR A 127 7.22 -10.50 -4.54
N ARG A 128 6.45 -9.42 -4.41
CA ARG A 128 5.21 -9.42 -3.62
C ARG A 128 4.14 -10.34 -4.23
N MET A 129 3.96 -10.30 -5.55
CA MET A 129 3.07 -11.22 -6.26
C MET A 129 3.49 -12.67 -6.07
N LYS A 130 4.80 -12.97 -6.17
CA LYS A 130 5.35 -14.32 -5.93
C LYS A 130 5.03 -14.80 -4.52
N PHE A 131 5.32 -13.98 -3.51
CA PHE A 131 5.01 -14.30 -2.11
C PHE A 131 3.51 -14.61 -1.93
N TYR A 132 2.63 -13.81 -2.52
CA TYR A 132 1.19 -14.02 -2.42
C TYR A 132 0.75 -15.34 -3.06
N LYS A 133 1.21 -15.64 -4.29
CA LYS A 133 0.91 -16.89 -5.01
C LYS A 133 1.39 -18.13 -4.26
N GLU A 134 2.58 -18.07 -3.65
CA GLU A 134 3.16 -19.19 -2.89
C GLU A 134 2.43 -19.46 -1.56
N ASN A 135 1.95 -18.40 -0.89
CA ASN A 135 1.31 -18.52 0.43
C ASN A 135 -0.21 -18.66 0.35
N LYS A 136 -0.81 -18.71 -0.85
CA LYS A 136 -2.27 -18.80 -1.07
C LYS A 136 -3.07 -17.78 -0.25
N ILE A 137 -2.47 -16.60 -0.03
CA ILE A 137 -3.13 -15.53 0.71
C ILE A 137 -4.33 -15.12 -0.15
N CYS A 138 -5.54 -15.16 0.40
CA CYS A 138 -6.82 -14.87 -0.27
C CYS A 138 -7.03 -15.52 -1.66
N THR A 139 -6.82 -16.83 -1.78
CA THR A 139 -7.35 -17.65 -2.89
C THR A 139 -8.81 -18.11 -2.67
N GLU A 140 -9.62 -17.31 -1.97
CA GLU A 140 -11.08 -17.49 -1.88
C GLU A 140 -11.79 -16.48 -2.78
#